data_AF-A0A2G8LP43-F1
#
_entry.id   AF-A0A2G8LP43-F1
#
_cell.length_a   1.000
_cell.length_b   1.000
_cell.length_c   1.000
_cell.angle_alpha   90.00
_cell.angle_beta   90.00
_cell.angle_gamma   90.00
#
_symmetry.space_group_name_H-M   'P 1'
#
loop_
_entity.id
_entity.type
_entity.pdbx_description
1 polymer ?
#
loop_
_entity_poly.entity_id
_entity_poly.type
_entity_poly.pdbx_seq_one_letter_code
_entity_poly.pdbx_strand_id
1 'polypeptide(L)'
;MDHLEPYIFLQRQRQCGSGYRAFVAFVDCTVEYAYRVGNFSECDATCGEAVQMRDVDCIEISSGDIVEEALCLDEAPESLLSTEREILMSNLVSKQVNLAKHF
;
A
#
# COMPACT_ATOMS: atom_id res chain seq x y z
N MET A 1 -11.16 26.59 -12.52
CA MET A 1 -9.81 26.69 -11.90
C MET A 1 -9.97 25.91 -10.63
N ASP A 2 -9.82 24.60 -10.75
CA ASP A 2 -10.23 23.64 -9.73
C ASP A 2 -9.13 23.60 -8.68
N HIS A 3 -9.48 24.02 -7.46
CA HIS A 3 -8.57 24.00 -6.33
C HIS A 3 -8.53 22.55 -5.83
N LEU A 4 -7.45 21.84 -6.15
CA LEU A 4 -7.18 20.52 -5.59
C LEU A 4 -6.37 20.71 -4.31
N GLU A 5 -6.86 20.19 -3.18
CA GLU A 5 -6.09 20.17 -1.94
C GLU A 5 -5.45 18.78 -1.75
N PRO A 6 -4.13 18.70 -1.50
CA PRO A 6 -3.46 17.43 -1.33
C PRO A 6 -3.70 16.88 0.08
N TYR A 7 -4.35 15.73 0.17
CA TYR A 7 -4.45 14.97 1.41
C TYR A 7 -3.33 13.93 1.49
N ILE A 8 -2.62 13.92 2.62
CA ILE A 8 -1.50 13.00 2.87
C ILE A 8 -1.91 11.96 3.89
N PHE A 9 -2.06 10.73 3.43
CA PHE A 9 -2.31 9.58 4.30
C PHE A 9 -0.99 8.89 4.63
N LEU A 10 -0.65 8.83 5.92
CA LEU A 10 0.54 8.14 6.40
C LEU A 10 0.18 6.74 6.87
N GLN A 11 0.72 5.74 6.19
CA GLN A 11 0.60 4.36 6.60
C GLN A 11 1.93 3.83 7.10
N ARG A 12 1.93 3.17 8.25
CA ARG A 12 3.13 2.53 8.77
C ARG A 12 3.57 1.43 7.82
N GLN A 13 4.80 1.53 7.29
CA GLN A 13 5.43 0.45 6.54
C GLN A 13 5.69 -0.71 7.51
N ARG A 14 5.06 -1.86 7.27
CA ARG A 14 5.37 -3.11 7.99
C ARG A 14 6.40 -3.98 7.25
N GLN A 15 6.80 -3.59 6.04
CA GLN A 15 7.84 -4.28 5.26
C GLN A 15 9.22 -3.68 5.51
N CYS A 16 10.10 -4.49 6.10
CA CYS A 16 11.55 -4.28 6.28
C CYS A 16 12.02 -2.82 6.44
N GLY A 17 11.58 -2.14 7.50
CA GLY A 17 12.05 -0.81 7.91
C GLY A 17 11.07 -0.09 8.83
N SER A 18 11.55 0.75 9.75
CA SER A 18 10.70 1.64 10.56
C SER A 18 10.42 2.93 9.79
N GLY A 19 9.38 2.94 8.95
CA GLY A 19 9.03 4.09 8.11
C GLY A 19 7.53 4.26 7.91
N TYR A 20 7.16 5.31 7.20
CA TYR A 20 5.79 5.57 6.73
C TYR A 20 5.77 5.64 5.21
N ARG A 21 4.73 5.10 4.60
CA ARG A 21 4.37 5.39 3.20
C ARG A 21 3.34 6.50 3.21
N ALA A 22 3.63 7.57 2.47
CA ALA A 22 2.68 8.63 2.21
C ALA A 22 1.92 8.31 0.93
N PHE A 23 0.59 8.32 1.02
CA PHE A 23 -0.29 8.31 -0.15
C PHE A 23 -0.86 9.73 -0.28
N VAL A 24 -0.70 10.32 -1.46
CA VAL A 24 -1.21 11.66 -1.75
C VAL A 24 -2.46 11.49 -2.61
N ALA A 25 -3.60 11.93 -2.08
CA ALA A 25 -4.83 12.04 -2.84
C ALA A 25 -5.03 13.52 -3.22
N PHE A 26 -5.21 13.78 -4.51
CA PHE A 26 -5.57 15.10 -5.02
C PHE A 26 -7.07 15.10 -5.27
N VAL A 27 -7.82 15.60 -4.30
CA VAL A 27 -9.29 15.66 -4.38
C VAL A 27 -9.74 17.08 -4.65
N ASP A 28 -10.86 17.19 -5.37
CA ASP A 28 -11.54 18.48 -5.54
C ASP A 28 -12.10 18.93 -4.20
N CYS A 29 -12.10 20.25 -3.94
CA CYS A 29 -12.69 20.82 -2.73
C CYS A 29 -14.17 20.45 -2.50
N THR A 30 -14.85 19.90 -3.51
CA THR A 30 -16.22 19.40 -3.40
C THR A 30 -16.35 17.91 -3.05
N VAL A 31 -15.25 17.15 -3.06
CA VAL A 31 -15.23 15.71 -2.78
C VAL A 31 -14.91 15.47 -1.30
N GLU A 32 -15.86 14.83 -0.61
CA GLU A 32 -15.74 14.50 0.82
C GLU A 32 -15.15 13.11 1.09
N TYR A 33 -15.08 12.24 0.06
CA TYR A 33 -14.74 10.83 0.21
C TYR A 33 -13.65 10.39 -0.77
N ALA A 34 -12.70 9.57 -0.30
CA ALA A 34 -11.63 9.03 -1.13
C ALA A 34 -11.22 7.62 -0.69
N TYR A 35 -10.67 6.83 -1.62
CA TYR A 35 -10.09 5.54 -1.27
C TYR A 35 -8.77 5.70 -0.54
N ARG A 36 -8.71 5.18 0.67
CA ARG A 36 -7.47 4.93 1.40
C ARG A 36 -6.94 3.56 1.03
N VAL A 37 -5.79 3.55 0.38
CA VAL A 37 -5.14 2.32 -0.09
C VAL A 37 -4.05 1.89 0.87
N GLY A 38 -4.14 0.65 1.34
CA GLY A 38 -3.18 -0.08 2.15
C GLY A 38 -1.88 -0.41 1.43
N ASN A 39 -0.86 -0.79 2.21
CA ASN A 39 0.29 -1.51 1.67
C ASN A 39 -0.11 -2.93 1.29
N PHE A 40 0.49 -3.44 0.22
CA PHE A 40 0.44 -4.87 -0.08
C PHE A 40 1.06 -5.69 1.03
N SER A 41 0.44 -6.82 1.32
CA SER A 41 0.92 -7.86 2.21
C SER A 41 2.26 -8.38 1.73
N GLU A 42 2.96 -9.11 2.60
CA GLU A 42 4.03 -9.97 2.12
C GLU A 42 3.45 -10.97 1.11
N CYS A 43 4.28 -11.40 0.18
CA CYS A 43 3.87 -12.48 -0.72
C CYS A 43 3.55 -13.72 0.11
N ASP A 44 2.42 -14.33 -0.20
CA ASP A 44 1.98 -15.60 0.35
C ASP A 44 2.89 -16.78 -0.03
N ALA A 45 3.63 -16.65 -1.14
CA ALA A 45 4.62 -17.62 -1.60
C ALA A 45 6.05 -17.05 -1.65
N THR A 46 7.03 -17.91 -1.37
CA THR A 46 8.46 -17.61 -1.41
C THR A 46 9.11 -17.90 -2.77
N CYS A 47 8.44 -18.64 -3.66
CA CYS A 47 8.85 -18.91 -5.04
C CYS A 47 7.63 -19.12 -5.95
N GLY A 48 7.78 -18.84 -7.25
CA GLY A 48 6.71 -18.98 -8.25
C GLY A 48 5.73 -17.81 -8.26
N GLU A 49 4.48 -18.09 -8.66
CA GLU A 49 3.37 -17.14 -8.60
C GLU A 49 2.99 -16.88 -7.13
N ALA A 50 2.92 -15.61 -6.76
CA ALA A 50 2.51 -15.20 -5.42
C ALA A 50 1.45 -14.10 -5.53
N VAL A 51 0.45 -14.15 -4.65
CA VAL A 51 -0.57 -13.11 -4.53
C VAL A 51 -0.25 -12.23 -3.34
N GLN A 52 -0.33 -10.91 -3.56
CA GLN A 52 -0.29 -9.92 -2.49
C GLN A 52 -1.66 -9.29 -2.35
N MET A 53 -2.08 -9.08 -1.11
CA MET A 53 -3.37 -8.45 -0.79
C MET A 53 -3.15 -7.13 -0.08
N ARG A 54 -4.00 -6.13 -0.32
CA ARG A 54 -4.00 -4.86 0.43
C ARG A 54 -5.41 -4.46 0.80
N ASP A 55 -5.52 -3.72 1.89
CA ASP A 55 -6.76 -3.08 2.28
C ASP A 55 -7.04 -1.89 1.34
N VAL A 56 -8.31 -1.72 0.94
CA VAL A 56 -8.77 -0.59 0.15
C VAL A 56 -10.09 -0.16 0.78
N ASP A 57 -10.06 0.95 1.52
CA ASP A 57 -11.20 1.44 2.27
C ASP A 57 -11.67 2.77 1.69
N CYS A 58 -12.97 2.94 1.48
CA CYS A 58 -13.53 4.28 1.26
C CYS A 58 -13.55 5.02 2.59
N ILE A 59 -13.01 6.24 2.63
CA ILE A 59 -12.96 7.07 3.84
C ILE A 59 -13.54 8.45 3.61
N GLU A 60 -14.12 9.03 4.65
CA GLU A 60 -14.36 10.47 4.72
C GLU A 60 -13.04 11.19 4.98
N ILE A 61 -12.72 12.16 4.12
CA ILE A 61 -11.39 12.78 4.08
C ILE A 61 -11.14 13.67 5.30
N SER A 62 -12.21 14.32 5.81
CA SER A 62 -12.14 15.26 6.93
C SER A 62 -11.89 14.56 8.28
N SER A 63 -12.52 13.41 8.50
CA SER A 63 -12.44 12.62 9.73
C SER A 63 -11.41 11.48 9.65
N GLY A 64 -11.19 10.94 8.44
CA GLY A 64 -10.43 9.71 8.20
C GLY A 64 -11.20 8.43 8.51
N ASP A 65 -12.50 8.53 8.81
CA ASP A 65 -13.36 7.41 9.15
C ASP A 65 -13.69 6.56 7.92
N ILE A 66 -13.76 5.24 8.11
CA ILE A 66 -14.18 4.30 7.05
C ILE A 66 -15.69 4.42 6.86
N VAL A 67 -16.11 4.66 5.63
CA VAL A 67 -17.51 4.86 5.24
C VAL A 67 -17.94 3.83 4.19
N GLU A 68 -19.19 3.91 3.75
CA GLU A 68 -19.71 3.03 2.70
C GLU A 68 -18.95 3.23 1.38
N GLU A 69 -18.59 2.12 0.71
CA GLU A 69 -17.83 2.11 -0.54
C GLU A 69 -18.50 2.95 -1.65
N ALA A 70 -19.84 2.98 -1.67
CA ALA A 70 -20.63 3.73 -2.66
C ALA A 70 -20.45 5.26 -2.58
N LEU A 71 -19.89 5.79 -1.48
CA LEU A 71 -19.60 7.22 -1.33
C LEU A 71 -18.34 7.64 -2.09
N CYS A 72 -17.41 6.71 -2.32
CA CYS A 72 -16.27 6.92 -3.19
C CYS A 72 -16.70 6.68 -4.64
N LEU A 73 -16.92 7.77 -5.37
CA LEU A 73 -17.43 7.72 -6.75
C LEU A 73 -16.38 7.28 -7.79
N ASP A 74 -15.11 7.33 -7.40
CA ASP A 74 -14.01 6.86 -8.24
C ASP A 74 -13.96 5.33 -8.32
N GLU A 75 -13.17 4.81 -9.25
CA GLU A 75 -12.93 3.37 -9.34
C GLU A 75 -12.05 2.90 -8.16
N ALA A 76 -12.49 1.84 -7.48
CA ALA A 76 -11.74 1.25 -6.39
C ALA A 76 -10.41 0.66 -6.90
N PRO A 77 -9.27 0.99 -6.29
CA PRO A 77 -7.99 0.38 -6.63
C PRO A 77 -7.99 -1.14 -6.41
N GLU A 78 -7.27 -1.89 -7.24
CA GLU A 78 -7.17 -3.35 -7.12
C GLU A 78 -6.65 -3.77 -5.73
N SER A 79 -7.36 -4.66 -5.04
CA SER A 79 -6.95 -5.18 -3.73
C SER A 79 -6.01 -6.38 -3.83
N LEU A 80 -5.93 -7.03 -5.00
CA LEU A 80 -5.12 -8.22 -5.26
C LEU A 80 -4.08 -7.92 -6.35
N LEU A 81 -2.82 -8.25 -6.08
CA LEU A 81 -1.75 -8.19 -7.06
C LEU A 81 -1.13 -9.58 -7.24
N SER A 82 -1.26 -10.15 -8.44
CA SER A 82 -0.50 -11.35 -8.82
C SER A 82 0.90 -10.93 -9.25
N THR A 83 1.92 -11.43 -8.55
CA THR A 83 3.32 -11.24 -8.93
C THR A 83 3.90 -12.56 -9.48
N GLU A 84 4.38 -12.53 -10.72
CA GLU A 84 5.33 -13.52 -11.22
C GLU A 84 6.73 -13.09 -10.73
N ARG A 85 7.16 -13.58 -9.56
CA ARG A 85 8.51 -13.27 -9.08
C ARG A 85 9.53 -14.05 -9.91
N GLU A 86 10.18 -13.39 -10.87
CA GLU A 86 11.49 -13.86 -11.33
C GLU A 86 12.44 -13.97 -10.13
N ILE A 87 13.20 -15.07 -10.10
CA ILE A 87 14.00 -15.57 -8.98
C ILE A 87 15.09 -14.56 -8.55
N LEU A 88 14.76 -13.54 -7.75
CA LEU A 88 15.75 -12.58 -7.23
C LEU A 88 15.78 -12.41 -5.71
N MET A 89 14.97 -13.12 -4.94
CA MET A 89 14.95 -12.97 -3.47
C MET A 89 15.46 -14.17 -2.66
N SER A 90 16.04 -15.20 -3.29
CA SER A 90 16.74 -16.28 -2.57
C SER A 90 18.22 -16.00 -2.32
N ASN A 91 18.82 -15.03 -3.02
CA ASN A 91 20.28 -14.78 -2.97
C ASN A 91 20.72 -13.53 -2.19
N LEU A 92 19.80 -12.70 -1.67
CA LEU A 92 20.15 -11.51 -0.87
C LEU A 92 19.98 -11.72 0.64
N VAL A 93 18.99 -12.50 1.09
CA VAL A 93 18.79 -12.82 2.52
C VAL A 93 19.91 -13.73 3.02
N SER A 94 20.31 -14.73 2.22
CA SER A 94 21.42 -15.64 2.54
C SER A 94 22.78 -14.95 2.63
N LYS A 95 22.98 -13.82 1.92
CA LYS A 95 24.27 -13.11 1.90
C LYS A 95 24.47 -12.26 3.17
N GLN A 96 23.40 -11.70 3.74
CA GLN A 96 23.48 -10.91 4.98
C GLN A 96 23.62 -11.79 6.24
N VAL A 97 23.00 -12.98 6.27
CA VAL A 97 23.19 -13.93 7.38
C VAL A 97 24.62 -14.50 7.39
N ASN A 98 25.28 -14.60 6.23
CA ASN A 98 26.64 -15.11 6.12
C ASN A 98 27.74 -14.06 6.32
N LEU A 99 27.44 -12.76 6.22
CA LEU A 99 28.44 -11.72 6.54
C LEU A 99 28.56 -11.45 8.05
N ALA A 100 27.55 -11.82 8.84
CA ALA A 100 27.53 -11.65 10.30
C ALA A 100 28.04 -12.88 11.09
N LYS A 101 28.63 -13.88 10.43
CA LYS A 101 29.16 -15.10 11.11
C LYS A 101 30.69 -15.25 11.05
N HIS A 102 31.42 -14.31 10.47
CA HIS A 102 32.90 -14.33 10.43
C HIS A 102 33.52 -12.95 10.69
N PHE A 103 33.09 -12.29 11.77
CA PHE A 103 33.90 -11.37 12.60
C PHE A 103 33.38 -11.42 14.04
#